data_AF-A0A2L2YUY7-F1
#
_entry.id   AF-A0A2L2YUY7-F1
#
_cell.length_a   1.000
_cell.length_b   1.000
_cell.length_c   1.000
_cell.angle_alpha   90.00
_cell.angle_beta   90.00
_cell.angle_gamma   90.00
#
_symmetry.space_group_name_H-M   'P 1'
#
loop_
_entity.id
_entity.type
_entity.pdbx_description
1 polymer ?
#
loop_
_entity_poly.entity_id
_entity_poly.type
_entity_poly.pdbx_seq_one_letter_code
_entity_poly.pdbx_strand_id
1 'polypeptide(L)'
;PEEPFEEMDSTLAVQQFIQQTIRKDPANVNEILTPPDGQDEGVWKYEHLRQFCMELNGLAVKLQNECNSETCTQMTATEQWIFLCAAHKTPKECPAIDYTRHTLDGAACLLNSNKYF
;
A
#
# COMPACT_ATOMS: atom_id res chain seq x y z
N PRO A 1 2.74 8.99 21.56
CA PRO A 1 3.14 10.40 21.56
C PRO A 1 3.97 10.65 20.30
N GLU A 2 4.09 11.89 19.81
CA GLU A 2 5.08 12.15 18.76
C GLU A 2 6.47 12.07 19.38
N GLU A 3 7.36 11.30 18.75
CA GLU A 3 8.71 11.05 19.23
C GLU A 3 9.73 11.28 18.10
N PRO A 4 10.92 11.82 18.39
CA PRO A 4 12.02 11.88 17.43
C PRO A 4 12.41 10.48 16.95
N PHE A 5 12.86 10.35 15.70
CA PHE A 5 13.26 9.04 15.14
C PHE A 5 14.33 8.34 15.98
N GLU A 6 15.29 9.11 16.52
CA GLU A 6 16.39 8.59 17.35
C GLU A 6 15.92 8.00 18.70
N GLU A 7 14.73 8.38 19.17
CA GLU A 7 14.15 7.90 20.42
C GLU A 7 13.22 6.69 20.20
N MET A 8 12.96 6.30 18.95
CA MET A 8 12.10 5.16 18.62
C MET A 8 12.86 3.83 18.77
N ASP A 9 12.81 3.24 19.96
CA ASP A 9 13.43 1.93 20.26
C ASP A 9 12.48 0.77 19.92
N SER A 10 12.20 0.58 18.64
CA SER A 10 11.27 -0.44 18.14
C SER A 10 11.70 -0.99 16.80
N THR A 11 11.43 -2.28 16.55
CA THR A 11 11.57 -2.88 15.21
C THR A 11 10.65 -2.24 14.17
N LEU A 12 9.68 -1.43 14.61
CA LEU A 12 8.74 -0.69 13.78
C LEU A 12 9.06 0.82 13.72
N ALA A 13 10.24 1.28 14.17
CA ALA A 13 10.60 2.69 14.22
C ALA A 13 10.37 3.43 12.89
N VAL A 14 10.79 2.82 11.78
CA VAL A 14 10.61 3.40 10.43
C VAL A 14 9.13 3.53 10.08
N GLN A 15 8.33 2.49 10.33
CA GLN A 15 6.89 2.52 10.11
C GLN A 15 6.21 3.59 10.96
N GLN A 16 6.57 3.66 12.25
CA GLN A 16 6.03 4.62 13.20
C GLN A 16 6.35 6.05 12.77
N PHE A 17 7.58 6.31 12.33
CA PHE A 17 8.02 7.60 11.83
C PHE A 17 7.24 8.03 10.58
N ILE A 18 7.11 7.14 9.58
CA ILE A 18 6.31 7.42 8.37
C ILE A 18 4.86 7.79 8.75
N GLN A 19 4.23 7.00 9.62
CA GLN A 19 2.85 7.26 10.06
C GLN A 19 2.70 8.55 10.86
N GLN A 20 3.69 8.87 11.69
CA GLN A 20 3.73 10.14 12.44
C GLN A 20 3.80 11.32 11.48
N THR A 21 4.70 11.29 10.50
CA THR A 21 4.86 12.37 9.51
C THR A 21 3.60 12.55 8.66
N ILE A 22 2.95 11.46 8.23
CA ILE A 22 1.67 11.51 7.52
C ILE A 22 0.56 12.14 8.37
N ARG A 23 0.47 11.78 9.66
CA ARG A 23 -0.55 12.33 10.58
C ARG A 23 -0.33 13.82 10.87
N LYS A 24 0.93 14.26 10.93
CA LYS A 24 1.31 15.64 11.16
C LYS A 24 0.88 16.55 10.01
N ASP A 25 1.25 16.19 8.78
CA ASP A 25 0.80 16.90 7.57
C ASP A 25 0.76 15.96 6.35
N PRO A 26 -0.42 15.42 5.97
CA PRO A 26 -0.54 14.51 4.84
C PRO A 26 -0.29 15.19 3.48
N ALA A 27 -0.31 16.53 3.41
CA ALA A 27 -0.02 17.27 2.18
C ALA A 27 1.48 17.52 1.98
N ASN A 28 2.29 17.41 3.04
CA ASN A 28 3.74 17.61 2.95
C ASN A 28 4.47 16.35 2.45
N VAL A 29 4.26 16.02 1.18
CA VAL A 29 4.84 14.84 0.52
C VAL A 29 6.37 14.83 0.60
N ASN A 30 7.01 16.01 0.52
CA ASN A 30 8.46 16.11 0.61
C ASN A 30 8.97 15.64 1.98
N GLU A 31 8.34 16.05 3.08
CA GLU A 31 8.71 15.60 4.43
C GLU A 31 8.41 14.10 4.60
N ILE A 32 7.25 13.63 4.13
CA ILE A 32 6.86 12.21 4.21
C ILE A 32 7.86 11.29 3.50
N LEU A 33 8.40 11.70 2.35
CA LEU A 33 9.30 10.87 1.55
C LEU A 33 10.79 11.04 1.89
N THR A 34 11.15 12.00 2.73
CA THR A 34 12.54 12.25 3.11
C THR A 34 12.94 11.31 4.25
N PRO A 35 13.88 10.38 4.04
CA PRO A 35 14.35 9.49 5.10
C PRO A 35 15.16 10.25 6.16
N PRO A 36 15.14 9.82 7.43
CA PRO A 36 16.08 10.28 8.44
C PRO A 36 17.54 10.03 8.04
N ASP A 37 18.46 10.85 8.57
CA ASP A 37 19.89 10.70 8.30
C ASP A 37 20.41 9.31 8.73
N GLY A 38 21.15 8.66 7.84
CA GLY A 38 21.71 7.32 8.09
C GLY A 38 20.72 6.16 7.96
N GLN A 39 19.45 6.41 7.66
CA GLN A 39 18.45 5.36 7.42
C GLN A 39 18.77 4.59 6.12
N ASP A 40 18.66 3.26 6.18
CA ASP A 40 18.80 2.42 4.99
C ASP A 40 17.68 2.69 3.98
N GLU A 41 18.07 3.00 2.74
CA GLU A 41 17.15 3.35 1.66
C GLU A 41 16.25 2.18 1.25
N GLY A 42 16.75 0.94 1.35
CA GLY A 42 15.99 -0.27 1.06
C GLY A 42 14.85 -0.48 2.05
N VAL A 43 15.16 -0.39 3.35
CA VAL A 43 14.19 -0.44 4.44
C VAL A 43 13.18 0.70 4.34
N TRP A 44 13.63 1.92 4.03
CA TRP A 44 12.74 3.08 3.86
C TRP A 44 11.70 2.85 2.76
N LYS A 45 12.15 2.42 1.57
CA LYS A 45 11.26 2.09 0.44
C LYS A 45 10.31 0.94 0.79
N TYR A 46 10.83 -0.09 1.45
CA TYR A 46 10.05 -1.25 1.86
C TYR A 46 8.91 -0.85 2.82
N GLU A 47 9.20 -0.07 3.86
CA GLU A 47 8.16 0.38 4.80
C GLU A 47 7.15 1.34 4.15
N HIS A 48 7.57 2.18 3.19
CA HIS A 48 6.64 2.95 2.38
C HIS A 48 5.72 2.07 1.53
N LEU A 49 6.22 0.98 0.93
CA LEU A 49 5.38 0.04 0.17
C LEU A 49 4.34 -0.61 1.08
N ARG A 50 4.71 -0.96 2.32
CA ARG A 50 3.75 -1.45 3.32
C ARG A 50 2.72 -0.39 3.67
N GLN A 51 3.15 0.85 3.89
CA GLN A 51 2.26 1.98 4.18
C GLN A 51 1.27 2.21 3.02
N PHE A 52 1.70 2.17 1.76
CA PHE A 52 0.80 2.29 0.62
C PHE A 52 -0.24 1.17 0.58
N CYS A 53 0.16 -0.08 0.83
CA CYS A 53 -0.80 -1.18 0.89
C CYS A 53 -1.83 -0.99 2.00
N MET A 54 -1.42 -0.48 3.17
CA MET A 54 -2.33 -0.18 4.28
C MET A 54 -3.35 0.91 3.91
N GLU A 55 -2.89 2.04 3.36
CA GLU A 55 -3.76 3.15 2.96
C GLU A 55 -4.71 2.76 1.81
N LEU A 56 -4.20 2.04 0.81
CA LEU A 56 -5.00 1.56 -0.33
C LEU A 56 -6.06 0.55 0.11
N ASN A 57 -5.78 -0.32 1.08
CA ASN A 57 -6.79 -1.21 1.66
C ASN A 57 -7.92 -0.40 2.32
N GLY A 58 -7.58 0.64 3.10
CA GLY A 58 -8.57 1.54 3.68
C GLY A 58 -9.43 2.24 2.62
N LEU A 59 -8.80 2.69 1.52
CA LEU A 59 -9.50 3.29 0.39
C LEU A 59 -10.43 2.30 -0.32
N ALA A 60 -9.96 1.07 -0.58
CA ALA A 60 -10.76 0.03 -1.23
C ALA A 60 -12.03 -0.32 -0.44
N VAL A 61 -11.93 -0.38 0.89
CA VAL A 61 -13.10 -0.58 1.77
C VAL A 61 -14.11 0.56 1.64
N LYS A 62 -13.65 1.82 1.60
CA LYS A 62 -14.54 2.98 1.42
C LYS A 62 -15.25 2.98 0.06
N LEU A 63 -14.59 2.48 -0.97
CA LEU A 63 -15.12 2.43 -2.35
C LEU A 63 -16.08 1.26 -2.61
N GLN A 64 -16.18 0.27 -1.71
CA GLN A 64 -16.94 -0.96 -1.96
C GLN A 64 -18.44 -0.74 -2.23
N ASN A 65 -19.00 0.39 -1.76
CA ASN A 65 -20.41 0.72 -1.99
C ASN A 65 -20.65 1.22 -3.41
N GLU A 66 -19.67 1.92 -3.99
CA GLU A 66 -19.73 2.46 -5.35
C GLU A 66 -19.28 1.42 -6.38
N CYS A 67 -18.29 0.60 -6.00
CA CYS A 67 -17.66 -0.38 -6.87
C CYS A 67 -17.87 -1.80 -6.33
N ASN A 68 -18.73 -2.55 -7.02
CA ASN A 68 -19.04 -3.94 -6.71
C ASN A 68 -19.02 -4.79 -8.00
N SER A 69 -19.30 -6.09 -7.88
CA SER A 69 -19.27 -7.03 -9.02
C SER A 69 -20.26 -6.70 -10.13
N GLU A 70 -21.31 -5.92 -9.84
CA GLU A 70 -22.34 -5.52 -10.81
C GLU A 70 -22.03 -4.17 -11.45
N THR A 71 -21.47 -3.21 -10.70
CA THR A 71 -21.14 -1.86 -11.21
C THR A 71 -19.76 -1.79 -11.87
N CYS A 72 -18.79 -2.52 -11.33
CA CYS A 72 -17.40 -2.56 -11.77
C CYS A 72 -17.04 -3.95 -12.29
N THR A 73 -17.69 -4.41 -13.35
CA THR A 73 -17.59 -5.80 -13.84
C THR A 73 -16.19 -6.21 -14.32
N GLN A 74 -15.35 -5.25 -14.70
CA GLN A 74 -13.99 -5.47 -15.20
C GLN A 74 -13.01 -4.43 -14.66
N MET A 75 -11.76 -4.82 -14.44
CA MET A 75 -10.68 -3.89 -14.09
C MET A 75 -10.17 -3.15 -15.33
N THR A 76 -10.56 -1.89 -15.48
CA THR A 76 -10.11 -1.00 -16.57
C THR A 76 -9.67 0.35 -16.00
N ALA A 77 -8.69 0.99 -16.64
CA ALA A 77 -8.33 2.39 -16.36
C ALA A 77 -8.65 3.33 -17.54
N THR A 78 -8.79 2.75 -18.73
CA THR A 78 -9.20 3.41 -19.98
C THR A 78 -10.10 2.45 -20.74
N GLU A 79 -10.81 2.94 -21.76
CA GLU A 79 -11.70 2.10 -22.59
C GLU A 79 -10.94 1.11 -23.50
N GLN A 80 -9.61 1.24 -23.62
CA GLN A 80 -8.81 0.47 -24.58
C GLN A 80 -8.27 -0.85 -24.02
N TRP A 81 -8.05 -0.93 -22.71
CA TRP A 81 -7.31 -2.04 -22.11
C TRP A 81 -7.97 -2.52 -20.81
N ILE A 82 -8.03 -3.85 -20.68
CA ILE A 82 -8.47 -4.54 -19.47
C ILE A 82 -7.23 -5.11 -18.77
N PHE A 83 -7.20 -4.97 -17.44
CA PHE A 83 -6.18 -5.60 -16.62
C PHE A 83 -6.59 -7.02 -16.23
N LEU A 84 -5.71 -7.98 -16.48
CA LEU A 84 -5.92 -9.38 -16.08
C LEU A 84 -5.31 -9.66 -14.71
N CYS A 85 -6.09 -10.26 -13.82
CA CYS A 85 -5.72 -10.55 -12.44
C CYS A 85 -4.72 -11.71 -12.38
N ALA A 86 -3.51 -11.43 -11.90
CA ALA A 86 -2.42 -12.40 -11.76
C ALA A 86 -2.51 -13.27 -10.49
N ALA A 87 -3.47 -13.02 -9.59
CA ALA A 87 -3.68 -13.87 -8.41
C ALA A 87 -4.22 -15.27 -8.75
N HIS A 88 -4.53 -15.51 -10.02
CA HIS A 88 -5.01 -16.79 -10.53
C HIS A 88 -3.92 -17.54 -11.27
N LYS A 89 -3.98 -18.88 -11.26
CA LYS A 89 -3.02 -19.76 -11.98
C LYS A 89 -2.86 -19.38 -13.47
N THR A 90 -3.95 -18.95 -14.08
CA THR A 90 -3.97 -18.36 -15.41
C THR A 90 -4.59 -16.97 -15.26
N PRO A 91 -3.89 -15.89 -15.66
CA PRO A 91 -4.42 -14.54 -15.56
C PRO A 91 -5.80 -14.44 -16.21
N LYS A 92 -6.75 -13.85 -15.50
CA LYS A 92 -8.14 -13.74 -15.95
C LYS A 92 -8.76 -12.42 -15.51
N GLU A 93 -9.88 -12.08 -16.12
CA GLU A 93 -10.67 -10.92 -15.73
C GLU A 93 -11.27 -11.11 -14.34
N CYS A 94 -11.29 -10.01 -13.58
CA CYS A 94 -12.02 -9.89 -12.33
C CYS A 94 -12.78 -8.56 -12.34
N PRO A 95 -13.91 -8.48 -11.60
CA PRO A 95 -14.46 -7.20 -11.21
C PRO A 95 -13.39 -6.29 -10.60
N ALA A 96 -13.47 -4.99 -10.84
CA ALA A 96 -12.40 -4.07 -10.44
C ALA A 96 -12.13 -4.12 -8.93
N ILE A 97 -13.20 -4.18 -8.11
CA ILE A 97 -13.05 -4.28 -6.65
C ILE A 97 -12.35 -5.57 -6.22
N ASP A 98 -12.62 -6.70 -6.89
CA ASP A 98 -12.00 -7.98 -6.58
C ASP A 98 -10.56 -8.01 -7.08
N TYR A 99 -10.29 -7.44 -8.26
CA TYR A 99 -8.93 -7.24 -8.76
C TYR A 99 -8.09 -6.43 -7.77
N THR A 100 -8.62 -5.31 -7.29
CA THR A 100 -7.95 -4.45 -6.30
C THR A 100 -7.66 -5.22 -5.03
N ARG A 101 -8.64 -5.95 -4.47
CA ARG A 101 -8.45 -6.79 -3.27
C ARG A 101 -7.37 -7.84 -3.49
N HIS A 102 -7.46 -8.62 -4.56
CA HIS A 102 -6.46 -9.65 -4.88
C HIS A 102 -5.05 -9.07 -5.04
N THR A 103 -4.94 -7.90 -5.65
CA THR A 103 -3.65 -7.21 -5.83
C THR A 103 -3.08 -6.76 -4.49
N LEU A 104 -3.90 -6.14 -3.64
CA LEU A 104 -3.47 -5.66 -2.32
C LEU A 104 -3.13 -6.82 -1.37
N ASP A 105 -3.92 -7.88 -1.38
CA ASP A 105 -3.64 -9.10 -0.61
C ASP A 105 -2.34 -9.76 -1.07
N GLY A 106 -2.13 -9.85 -2.38
CA GLY A 106 -0.89 -10.37 -2.96
C GLY A 106 0.33 -9.54 -2.58
N ALA A 107 0.22 -8.20 -2.68
CA ALA A 107 1.28 -7.28 -2.29
C ALA A 107 1.58 -7.37 -0.79
N ALA A 108 0.56 -7.39 0.06
CA ALA A 108 0.72 -7.53 1.50
C ALA A 108 1.35 -8.87 1.88
N CYS A 109 0.94 -9.97 1.24
CA CYS A 109 1.52 -11.29 1.46
C CYS A 109 3.00 -11.32 1.08
N LEU A 110 3.36 -10.72 -0.05
CA LEU A 110 4.75 -10.63 -0.51
C LEU A 110 5.60 -9.78 0.45
N LEU A 111 5.11 -8.60 0.83
CA LEU A 111 5.83 -7.68 1.69
C LEU A 111 6.03 -8.23 3.11
N ASN A 112 5.09 -9.02 3.64
CA ASN A 112 5.25 -9.62 4.97
C ASN A 112 5.95 -11.01 4.94
N SER A 113 6.59 -11.38 3.83
CA SER A 113 7.24 -12.67 3.67
C SER A 113 8.74 -12.62 4.01
N ASN A 114 9.13 -13.28 5.10
CA ASN A 114 10.53 -13.46 5.54
C ASN A 114 11.45 -14.13 4.49
N LYS A 115 10.87 -14.68 3.41
CA LYS A 115 11.63 -15.27 2.30
C LYS A 115 12.17 -14.17 1.37
N TYR A 116 11.44 -13.08 1.23
CA TYR A 116 11.71 -12.04 0.24
C TYR A 116 12.13 -10.71 0.90
N PHE A 117 11.66 -10.44 2.13
CA PHE A 117 11.96 -9.23 2.91
C PHE A 117 12.34 -9.60 4.34
#